data_AF-A0A556ABS5-F1
#
_entry.id   AF-A0A556ABS5-F1
#
_cell.length_a   1.000
_cell.length_b   1.000
_cell.length_c   1.000
_cell.angle_alpha   90.00
_cell.angle_beta   90.00
_cell.angle_gamma   90.00
#
_symmetry.space_group_name_H-M   'P 1'
#
loop_
_entity.id
_entity.type
_entity.pdbx_description
1 polymer ?
#
loop_
_entity_poly.entity_id
_entity_poly.type
_entity_poly.pdbx_seq_one_letter_code
_entity_poly.pdbx_strand_id
1 'polypeptide(L)'
;MQRFNQLVITQASSGLVFMPGATVSVYLNGTSTLTDIYSANDPGAVMANPFPADASGNADFYARNGRYDVRVEQAGYPTVTIEDVLLSDPADEDYEEIIAGAIQVKGGQVSTAEEDADAPIPSVLEDDGAGPLNVQAEAFLKRLNAFRGSDGSSLVGFVAGRSVSARLNEYVSVWDYASLITERPDANDPSTWTWTPAIAAALSSAATLRRTVRLPEIGIMMLSQRVTVPPGVRLHGSGMWASTLKLKPGVNDRVLVLMEGAVATDLSVDASGNQDGTLSAATMLTRSTAERVRAINGYSGIALSEAHHCTLRDIVSDDNQSRGVILDPFSSFNRIAGLSATGNGNAGILFGHGASDNLLDGFDIQSTNNPGIWFHQGVKRNRCRNGIISSPISPGMVAINITANAQYNEVTDTDVIGHDRVVQFIGIDVDGVHASIPNGDTSNNLIRVRAVGNSTMS
;
A
#
# COMPACT_ATOMS: atom_id res chain seq x y z
N MET A 1 -27.04 -18.35 2.80
CA MET A 1 -27.13 -19.03 4.12
C MET A 1 -25.85 -19.80 4.44
N GLN A 2 -25.38 -19.81 5.69
CA GLN A 2 -24.13 -20.51 6.07
C GLN A 2 -24.41 -21.90 6.66
N ARG A 3 -23.55 -22.87 6.34
CA ARG A 3 -23.57 -24.22 6.91
C ARG A 3 -22.96 -24.24 8.31
N PHE A 4 -23.65 -24.83 9.27
CA PHE A 4 -23.11 -25.28 10.54
C PHE A 4 -22.91 -26.79 10.46
N ASN A 5 -21.69 -27.26 10.73
CA ASN A 5 -21.36 -28.68 10.78
C ASN A 5 -20.47 -28.93 11.99
N GLN A 6 -21.02 -29.58 13.01
CA GLN A 6 -20.29 -29.93 14.22
C GLN A 6 -20.56 -31.37 14.62
N LEU A 7 -19.54 -31.98 15.19
CA LEU A 7 -19.62 -33.31 15.75
C LEU A 7 -20.09 -33.24 17.20
N VAL A 8 -21.18 -33.91 17.51
CA VAL A 8 -21.74 -34.00 18.84
C VAL A 8 -21.07 -35.15 19.60
N ILE A 9 -20.21 -34.77 20.55
CA ILE A 9 -19.47 -35.70 21.42
C ILE A 9 -19.69 -35.39 22.88
N THR A 10 -19.54 -36.41 23.72
CA THR A 10 -19.52 -36.28 25.18
C THR A 10 -18.32 -37.00 25.78
N GLN A 11 -17.92 -36.61 26.98
CA GLN A 11 -16.86 -37.27 27.72
C GLN A 11 -17.45 -38.32 28.67
N ALA A 12 -17.28 -39.59 28.33
CA ALA A 12 -17.59 -40.71 29.22
C ALA A 12 -16.33 -41.14 30.00
N SER A 13 -16.50 -42.01 31.00
CA SER A 13 -15.37 -42.58 31.77
C SER A 13 -14.39 -43.39 30.89
N SER A 14 -14.85 -43.87 29.73
CA SER A 14 -14.06 -44.61 28.74
C SER A 14 -13.44 -43.75 27.63
N GLY A 15 -13.63 -42.42 27.66
CA GLY A 15 -13.13 -41.49 26.64
C GLY A 15 -14.24 -40.69 25.96
N LEU A 16 -13.91 -40.09 24.81
CA LEU A 16 -14.87 -39.35 23.99
C LEU A 16 -15.81 -40.32 23.25
N VAL A 17 -17.11 -40.07 23.33
CA VAL A 17 -18.15 -40.88 22.70
C VAL A 17 -19.02 -40.00 21.81
N PHE A 18 -19.25 -40.44 20.57
CA PHE A 18 -20.20 -39.81 19.64
C PHE A 18 -21.63 -39.98 20.15
N MET A 19 -22.48 -38.98 19.94
CA MET A 19 -23.86 -38.98 20.42
C MET A 19 -24.87 -39.07 19.25
N PRO A 20 -24.97 -40.21 18.55
CA PRO A 20 -25.95 -40.38 17.49
C PRO A 20 -27.38 -40.30 18.05
N GLY A 21 -28.26 -39.60 17.33
CA GLY A 21 -29.65 -39.40 17.75
C GLY A 21 -29.84 -38.39 18.89
N ALA A 22 -28.80 -37.68 19.35
CA ALA A 22 -28.98 -36.53 20.23
C ALA A 22 -29.89 -35.48 19.56
N THR A 23 -30.81 -34.89 20.32
CA THR A 23 -31.72 -33.85 19.81
C THR A 23 -30.98 -32.52 19.77
N VAL A 24 -30.89 -31.92 18.58
CA VAL A 24 -30.29 -30.62 18.33
C VAL A 24 -31.41 -29.61 18.10
N SER A 25 -31.39 -28.53 18.88
CA SER A 25 -32.31 -27.39 18.74
C SER A 25 -31.50 -26.12 18.47
N VAL A 26 -31.97 -25.31 17.52
CA VAL A 26 -31.31 -24.03 17.16
C VAL A 26 -32.23 -22.88 17.52
N TYR A 27 -31.77 -21.98 18.37
CA TYR A 27 -32.54 -20.82 18.85
C TYR A 27 -31.95 -19.52 18.31
N LEU A 28 -32.78 -18.47 18.22
CA LEU A 28 -32.25 -17.11 18.10
C LEU A 28 -31.46 -16.77 19.38
N ASN A 29 -30.25 -16.21 19.23
CA ASN A 29 -29.34 -15.96 20.36
C ASN A 29 -30.04 -15.22 21.51
N GLY A 30 -29.92 -15.75 22.72
CA GLY A 30 -30.41 -15.17 23.96
C GLY A 30 -31.90 -15.39 24.19
N THR A 31 -32.56 -16.24 23.38
CA THR A 31 -34.00 -16.50 23.46
C THR A 31 -34.30 -17.99 23.57
N SER A 32 -35.57 -18.32 23.83
CA SER A 32 -36.12 -19.69 23.73
C SER A 32 -36.87 -19.93 22.42
N THR A 33 -36.77 -19.02 21.45
CA THR A 33 -37.48 -19.09 20.17
C THR A 33 -36.67 -19.89 19.16
N LEU A 34 -37.24 -20.99 18.67
CA LEU A 34 -36.65 -21.80 17.60
C LEU A 34 -36.63 -21.00 16.30
N THR A 35 -35.52 -21.09 15.56
CA THR A 35 -35.39 -20.50 14.22
C THR A 35 -35.66 -21.53 13.14
N ASP A 36 -36.02 -21.06 11.94
CA ASP A 36 -35.97 -21.91 10.75
C ASP A 36 -34.51 -22.28 10.43
N ILE A 37 -34.30 -23.54 10.09
CA ILE A 37 -33.04 -24.09 9.59
C ILE A 37 -33.32 -24.87 8.30
N TYR A 38 -32.28 -25.20 7.54
CA TYR A 38 -32.42 -25.71 6.18
C TYR A 38 -31.47 -26.89 5.93
N SER A 39 -31.91 -27.84 5.10
CA SER A 39 -31.11 -29.02 4.73
C SER A 39 -30.13 -28.76 3.59
N ALA A 40 -30.25 -27.62 2.90
CA ALA A 40 -29.37 -27.16 1.84
C ALA A 40 -29.19 -25.63 1.91
N ASN A 41 -28.25 -25.07 1.14
CA ASN A 41 -28.14 -23.62 0.94
C ASN A 41 -29.25 -23.11 0.00
N ASP A 42 -30.50 -23.36 0.36
CA ASP A 42 -31.71 -22.99 -0.37
C ASP A 42 -32.84 -22.69 0.65
N PRO A 43 -33.42 -21.47 0.68
CA PRO A 43 -34.49 -21.12 1.62
C PRO A 43 -35.78 -21.93 1.40
N GLY A 44 -35.95 -22.64 0.27
CA GLY A 44 -37.04 -23.59 0.06
C GLY A 44 -36.86 -24.93 0.79
N ALA A 45 -35.64 -25.23 1.27
CA ALA A 45 -35.28 -26.53 1.85
C ALA A 45 -35.40 -26.56 3.39
N VAL A 46 -36.48 -26.00 3.94
CA VAL A 46 -36.73 -25.92 5.39
C VAL A 46 -36.66 -27.33 6.03
N MET A 47 -35.89 -27.43 7.10
CA MET A 47 -35.66 -28.65 7.87
C MET A 47 -36.30 -28.49 9.26
N ALA A 48 -36.76 -29.61 9.84
CA ALA A 48 -37.35 -29.60 11.17
C ALA A 48 -36.35 -29.12 12.22
N ASN A 49 -36.82 -28.29 13.15
CA ASN A 49 -36.08 -27.85 14.33
C ASN A 49 -37.02 -28.01 15.54
N PRO A 50 -36.75 -28.93 16.48
CA PRO A 50 -35.52 -29.71 16.66
C PRO A 50 -35.32 -30.86 15.64
N PHE A 51 -34.08 -31.36 15.52
CA PHE A 51 -33.73 -32.53 14.70
C PHE A 51 -32.72 -33.46 15.38
N PRO A 52 -32.67 -34.76 15.05
CA PRO A 52 -31.67 -35.67 15.60
C PRO A 52 -30.32 -35.55 14.88
N ALA A 53 -29.22 -35.60 15.63
CA ALA A 53 -27.89 -35.81 15.09
C ALA A 53 -27.79 -37.15 14.34
N ASP A 54 -26.98 -37.22 13.29
CA ASP A 54 -26.90 -38.39 12.41
C ASP A 54 -26.28 -39.63 13.11
N ALA A 55 -26.13 -40.74 12.37
CA ALA A 55 -25.56 -41.99 12.90
C ALA A 55 -24.08 -41.85 13.34
N SER A 56 -23.38 -40.80 12.91
CA SER A 56 -22.02 -40.45 13.33
C SER A 56 -21.99 -39.38 14.42
N GLY A 57 -23.15 -38.89 14.86
CA GLY A 57 -23.27 -37.79 15.81
C GLY A 57 -23.08 -36.40 15.19
N ASN A 58 -23.19 -36.23 13.87
CA ASN A 58 -23.08 -34.90 13.28
C ASN A 58 -24.39 -34.12 13.40
N ALA A 59 -24.27 -32.86 13.80
CA ALA A 59 -25.28 -31.83 13.65
C ALA A 59 -24.94 -30.99 12.42
N ASP A 60 -25.74 -31.11 11.36
CA ASP A 60 -25.48 -30.50 10.05
C ASP A 60 -26.73 -29.78 9.54
N PHE A 61 -26.65 -28.46 9.40
CA PHE A 61 -27.75 -27.63 8.93
C PHE A 61 -27.23 -26.35 8.28
N TYR A 62 -28.09 -25.67 7.54
CA TYR A 62 -27.88 -24.30 7.09
C TYR A 62 -28.81 -23.37 7.85
N ALA A 63 -28.38 -22.13 8.10
CA ALA A 63 -29.22 -21.07 8.63
C ALA A 63 -28.90 -19.74 7.93
N ARG A 64 -29.84 -18.79 8.01
CA ARG A 64 -29.64 -17.42 7.51
C ARG A 64 -28.53 -16.71 8.28
N ASN A 65 -28.11 -15.55 7.77
CA ASN A 65 -27.12 -14.73 8.46
C ASN A 65 -27.68 -14.27 9.81
N GLY A 66 -26.97 -14.54 10.90
CA GLY A 66 -27.47 -14.27 12.25
C GLY A 66 -26.60 -14.88 13.35
N ARG A 67 -27.02 -14.65 14.61
CA ARG A 67 -26.43 -15.23 15.82
C ARG A 67 -27.41 -16.21 16.44
N TYR A 68 -26.94 -17.38 16.83
CA TYR A 68 -27.76 -18.50 17.26
C TYR A 68 -27.23 -19.17 18.52
N ASP A 69 -28.11 -19.77 19.30
CA ASP A 69 -27.71 -20.73 20.35
C ASP A 69 -28.04 -22.14 19.87
N VAL A 70 -27.06 -23.05 19.93
CA VAL A 70 -27.23 -24.46 19.52
C VAL A 70 -27.26 -25.33 20.76
N ARG A 71 -28.42 -25.91 21.07
CA ARG A 71 -28.64 -26.76 22.24
C ARG A 71 -28.69 -28.23 21.83
N VAL A 72 -27.96 -29.06 22.55
CA VAL A 72 -27.91 -30.51 22.37
C VAL A 72 -28.43 -31.22 23.62
N GLU A 73 -29.36 -32.14 23.42
CA GLU A 73 -29.97 -32.93 24.49
C GLU A 73 -30.00 -34.41 24.16
N GLN A 74 -29.62 -35.26 25.12
CA GLN A 74 -29.79 -36.71 25.03
C GLN A 74 -30.08 -37.27 26.42
N ALA A 75 -31.07 -38.16 26.51
CA ALA A 75 -31.45 -38.77 27.78
C ALA A 75 -30.24 -39.44 28.45
N GLY A 76 -30.02 -39.14 29.74
CA GLY A 76 -28.88 -39.65 30.50
C GLY A 76 -27.61 -38.80 30.43
N TYR A 77 -27.60 -37.72 29.62
CA TYR A 77 -26.48 -36.78 29.53
C TYR A 77 -26.93 -35.36 29.91
N PRO A 78 -26.03 -34.52 30.46
CA PRO A 78 -26.32 -33.10 30.66
C PRO A 78 -26.62 -32.40 29.32
N THR A 79 -27.59 -31.48 29.33
CA THR A 79 -27.82 -30.55 28.23
C THR A 79 -26.58 -29.67 28.02
N VAL A 80 -26.18 -29.48 26.78
CA VAL A 80 -25.10 -28.58 26.39
C VAL A 80 -25.66 -27.52 25.45
N THR A 81 -25.33 -26.25 25.69
CA THR A 81 -25.65 -25.13 24.79
C THR A 81 -24.35 -24.50 24.31
N ILE A 82 -24.21 -24.36 23.01
CA ILE A 82 -23.18 -23.52 22.38
C ILE A 82 -23.85 -22.16 22.15
N GLU A 83 -23.52 -21.20 23.00
CA GLU A 83 -24.07 -19.85 22.94
C GLU A 83 -23.37 -19.01 21.85
N ASP A 84 -24.11 -18.07 21.27
CA ASP A 84 -23.59 -17.04 20.35
C ASP A 84 -22.81 -17.56 19.13
N VAL A 85 -23.34 -18.57 18.45
CA VAL A 85 -22.85 -19.05 17.16
C VAL A 85 -23.21 -18.05 16.06
N LEU A 86 -22.21 -17.33 15.56
CA LEU A 86 -22.35 -16.49 14.37
C LEU A 86 -22.33 -17.34 13.09
N LEU A 87 -23.41 -17.26 12.32
CA LEU A 87 -23.48 -17.79 10.96
C LEU A 87 -23.62 -16.63 9.98
N SER A 88 -22.69 -16.50 9.03
CA SER A 88 -22.61 -15.47 8.01
C SER A 88 -22.16 -16.07 6.68
N ASP A 89 -23.00 -15.99 5.67
CA ASP A 89 -22.68 -16.35 4.29
C ASP A 89 -22.20 -15.12 3.51
N PRO A 90 -20.91 -15.04 3.15
CA PRO A 90 -20.36 -13.91 2.41
C PRO A 90 -20.91 -13.78 0.99
N ALA A 91 -21.57 -14.81 0.44
CA ALA A 91 -22.25 -14.73 -0.86
C ALA A 91 -23.65 -14.12 -0.76
N ASP A 92 -24.22 -14.06 0.45
CA ASP A 92 -25.56 -13.56 0.78
C ASP A 92 -25.49 -12.11 1.32
N GLU A 93 -24.37 -11.41 1.05
CA GLU A 93 -24.23 -9.98 1.33
C GLU A 93 -25.02 -9.14 0.31
N ASP A 94 -26.33 -9.39 0.22
CA ASP A 94 -27.27 -8.45 -0.38
C ASP A 94 -27.44 -7.26 0.58
N TYR A 95 -26.52 -6.29 0.46
CA TYR A 95 -26.59 -4.99 1.14
C TYR A 95 -27.84 -4.15 0.79
N GLU A 96 -28.73 -4.65 -0.06
CA GLU A 96 -29.91 -3.93 -0.56
C GLU A 96 -31.06 -3.90 0.49
N GLU A 97 -31.19 -4.91 1.36
CA GLU A 97 -32.38 -5.00 2.24
C GLU A 97 -32.30 -4.07 3.48
N ILE A 98 -31.10 -3.72 3.95
CA ILE A 98 -30.93 -2.73 5.04
C ILE A 98 -31.21 -1.29 4.56
N ILE A 99 -31.11 -1.01 3.25
CA ILE A 99 -31.37 0.34 2.72
C ILE A 99 -32.84 0.50 2.29
N ALA A 100 -33.52 -0.57 1.88
CA ALA A 100 -34.91 -0.49 1.42
C ALA A 100 -35.94 -0.35 2.55
N GLY A 101 -35.65 -0.84 3.77
CA GLY A 101 -36.59 -0.79 4.90
C GLY A 101 -36.52 0.47 5.77
N ALA A 102 -35.36 1.12 5.86
CA ALA A 102 -35.15 2.17 6.86
C ALA A 102 -35.47 3.60 6.40
N ILE A 103 -35.62 3.84 5.09
CA ILE A 103 -35.90 5.19 4.57
C ILE A 103 -36.86 5.12 3.38
N GLN A 104 -38.17 5.01 3.65
CA GLN A 104 -39.15 5.37 2.64
C GLN A 104 -39.29 6.90 2.58
N VAL A 105 -38.61 7.54 1.64
CA VAL A 105 -38.88 8.94 1.30
C VAL A 105 -40.15 8.99 0.46
N LYS A 106 -41.30 9.12 1.11
CA LYS A 106 -42.56 9.44 0.45
C LYS A 106 -42.80 10.95 0.58
N GLY A 107 -42.67 11.69 -0.52
CA GLY A 107 -42.96 13.13 -0.56
C GLY A 107 -41.89 14.05 0.06
N GLY A 108 -40.66 13.58 0.27
CA GLY A 108 -39.56 14.43 0.74
C GLY A 108 -39.43 14.58 2.26
N GLN A 109 -40.13 13.74 3.04
CA GLN A 109 -39.92 13.64 4.49
C GLN A 109 -39.49 12.23 4.90
N VAL A 110 -38.58 12.17 5.87
CA VAL A 110 -38.11 10.94 6.51
C VAL A 110 -38.96 10.76 7.77
N SER A 111 -39.85 9.76 7.79
CA SER A 111 -40.58 9.38 9.01
C SER A 111 -40.11 8.02 9.48
N THR A 112 -39.70 7.91 10.74
CA THR A 112 -39.48 6.62 11.41
C THR A 112 -40.85 6.02 11.71
N ALA A 113 -41.17 4.92 11.05
CA ALA A 113 -42.45 4.25 11.21
C ALA A 113 -42.47 3.48 12.54
N GLU A 114 -42.96 4.12 13.60
CA GLU A 114 -43.69 3.50 14.70
C GLU A 114 -44.20 4.64 15.59
N GLU A 115 -45.41 5.13 15.33
CA GLU A 115 -46.23 5.66 16.42
C GLU A 115 -47.72 5.58 16.08
N ASP A 116 -48.45 5.07 17.07
CA ASP A 116 -49.88 4.87 17.10
C ASP A 116 -50.68 6.10 16.68
N ALA A 117 -51.83 5.82 16.07
CA ALA A 117 -52.86 6.77 15.74
C ALA A 117 -53.41 7.51 17.00
N ASP A 118 -53.88 8.74 16.77
CA ASP A 118 -54.81 9.53 17.62
C ASP A 118 -54.29 10.62 18.57
N ALA A 119 -53.03 11.06 18.46
CA ALA A 119 -52.64 12.37 19.04
C ALA A 119 -52.68 13.48 17.96
N PRO A 120 -53.47 14.57 18.13
CA PRO A 120 -53.38 15.71 17.22
C PRO A 120 -51.99 16.31 17.29
N ILE A 121 -51.32 16.35 16.14
CA ILE A 121 -50.01 16.97 15.94
C ILE A 121 -50.08 18.40 16.51
N PRO A 122 -49.24 18.77 17.49
CA PRO A 122 -49.16 20.15 17.96
C PRO A 122 -48.81 21.04 16.77
N SER A 123 -49.64 22.05 16.51
CA SER A 123 -49.36 23.01 15.44
C SER A 123 -48.00 23.65 15.69
N VAL A 124 -47.10 23.53 14.72
CA VAL A 124 -45.72 24.04 14.71
C VAL A 124 -45.69 25.58 14.59
N LEU A 125 -46.49 26.28 15.39
CA LEU A 125 -46.60 27.74 15.39
C LEU A 125 -46.39 28.37 16.77
N GLU A 126 -46.01 27.58 17.79
CA GLU A 126 -45.62 28.17 19.07
C GLU A 126 -44.10 28.30 19.15
N ASP A 127 -43.69 29.55 19.02
CA ASP A 127 -42.39 30.16 19.24
C ASP A 127 -41.73 29.67 20.54
N ASP A 128 -40.97 28.58 20.46
CA ASP A 128 -40.19 28.00 21.56
C ASP A 128 -38.75 28.56 21.65
N GLY A 129 -38.48 29.68 20.97
CA GLY A 129 -37.17 30.34 21.02
C GLY A 129 -36.05 29.56 20.33
N ALA A 130 -36.34 28.43 19.69
CA ALA A 130 -35.48 27.89 18.64
C ALA A 130 -35.64 28.81 17.43
N GLY A 131 -34.61 29.63 17.17
CA GLY A 131 -34.61 30.56 16.04
C GLY A 131 -35.10 29.90 14.74
N PRO A 132 -35.70 30.69 13.83
CA PRO A 132 -36.55 30.18 12.78
C PRO A 132 -35.87 29.05 11.99
N LEU A 133 -36.67 28.09 11.51
CA LEU A 133 -36.20 26.86 10.85
C LEU A 133 -35.13 27.11 9.76
N ASN A 134 -35.13 28.31 9.18
CA ASN A 134 -34.12 28.81 8.26
C ASN A 134 -32.71 28.94 8.89
N VAL A 135 -32.56 29.29 10.16
CA VAL A 135 -31.26 29.40 10.85
C VAL A 135 -30.63 28.03 11.08
N GLN A 136 -31.43 27.03 11.47
CA GLN A 136 -30.95 25.66 11.63
C GLN A 136 -30.65 25.01 10.26
N ALA A 137 -31.50 25.24 9.26
CA ALA A 137 -31.25 24.80 7.88
C ALA A 137 -30.00 25.46 7.28
N GLU A 138 -29.76 26.75 7.54
CA GLU A 138 -28.54 27.44 7.14
C GLU A 138 -27.32 26.92 7.88
N ALA A 139 -27.41 26.64 9.18
CA ALA A 139 -26.32 26.04 9.95
C ALA A 139 -25.99 24.63 9.45
N PHE A 140 -26.99 23.84 9.09
CA PHE A 140 -26.82 22.52 8.49
C PHE A 140 -26.23 22.62 7.08
N LEU A 141 -26.75 23.48 6.22
CA LEU A 141 -26.20 23.74 4.88
C LEU A 141 -24.76 24.28 4.95
N LYS A 142 -24.44 25.10 5.96
CA LYS A 142 -23.07 25.59 6.20
C LYS A 142 -22.14 24.45 6.61
N ARG A 143 -22.60 23.52 7.45
CA ARG A 143 -21.84 22.30 7.79
C ARG A 143 -21.71 21.37 6.59
N LEU A 144 -22.77 21.18 5.80
CA LEU A 144 -22.75 20.37 4.58
C LEU A 144 -21.80 20.95 3.52
N ASN A 145 -21.78 22.27 3.36
CA ASN A 145 -20.87 22.98 2.46
C ASN A 145 -19.43 22.99 2.98
N ALA A 146 -19.20 22.88 4.29
CA ALA A 146 -17.86 22.66 4.84
C ALA A 146 -17.27 21.29 4.45
N PHE A 147 -18.11 20.34 4.01
CA PHE A 147 -17.68 19.07 3.43
C PHE A 147 -17.55 19.10 1.89
N ARG A 148 -17.61 20.28 1.26
CA ARG A 148 -17.33 20.43 -0.18
C ARG A 148 -15.95 21.08 -0.38
N GLY A 149 -15.15 20.49 -1.26
CA GLY A 149 -13.95 21.12 -1.81
C GLY A 149 -14.30 22.37 -2.59
N SER A 150 -13.33 23.25 -2.80
CA SER A 150 -13.49 24.52 -3.53
C SER A 150 -13.92 24.35 -4.99
N ASP A 151 -13.79 23.14 -5.54
CA ASP A 151 -14.23 22.71 -6.87
C ASP A 151 -15.63 22.06 -6.87
N GLY A 152 -16.31 22.01 -5.73
CA GLY A 152 -17.60 21.34 -5.56
C GLY A 152 -17.52 19.83 -5.34
N SER A 153 -16.33 19.25 -5.27
CA SER A 153 -16.12 17.84 -4.90
C SER A 153 -16.49 17.59 -3.43
N SER A 154 -16.92 16.38 -3.09
CA SER A 154 -17.15 16.03 -1.67
C SER A 154 -15.81 15.72 -0.99
N LEU A 155 -15.47 16.43 0.08
CA LEU A 155 -14.34 16.13 0.97
C LEU A 155 -14.53 14.78 1.69
N VAL A 156 -15.78 14.33 1.82
CA VAL A 156 -16.13 12.96 2.20
C VAL A 156 -16.38 12.20 0.90
N GLY A 157 -15.35 11.55 0.36
CA GLY A 157 -15.26 11.12 -1.04
C GLY A 157 -16.34 10.16 -1.57
N PHE A 158 -17.55 10.66 -1.82
CA PHE A 158 -18.59 9.98 -2.57
C PHE A 158 -18.69 10.62 -3.96
N VAL A 159 -18.14 9.95 -4.97
CA VAL A 159 -18.40 10.27 -6.37
C VAL A 159 -19.72 9.61 -6.74
N ALA A 160 -20.66 10.36 -7.31
CA ALA A 160 -21.95 9.83 -7.73
C ALA A 160 -21.76 8.65 -8.71
N GLY A 161 -22.48 7.54 -8.48
CA GLY A 161 -22.53 6.39 -9.39
C GLY A 161 -21.70 5.15 -9.03
N ARG A 162 -21.04 5.11 -7.86
CA ARG A 162 -20.48 3.86 -7.29
C ARG A 162 -21.06 3.62 -5.89
N SER A 163 -21.43 2.37 -5.59
CA SER A 163 -21.87 2.01 -4.24
C SER A 163 -20.71 2.16 -3.25
N VAL A 164 -21.04 2.47 -1.99
CA VAL A 164 -20.06 2.57 -0.89
C VAL A 164 -19.31 1.24 -0.72
N SER A 165 -20.01 0.11 -0.90
CA SER A 165 -19.42 -1.24 -0.88
C SER A 165 -18.38 -1.46 -1.98
N ALA A 166 -18.61 -0.94 -3.19
CA ALA A 166 -17.66 -1.04 -4.29
C ALA A 166 -16.36 -0.26 -4.01
N ARG A 167 -16.45 0.90 -3.36
CA ARG A 167 -15.26 1.69 -2.96
C ARG A 167 -14.51 1.07 -1.78
N LEU A 168 -15.23 0.57 -0.77
CA LEU A 168 -14.63 -0.14 0.36
C LEU A 168 -13.93 -1.44 -0.09
N ASN A 169 -14.34 -2.01 -1.23
CA ASN A 169 -13.73 -3.20 -1.79
C ASN A 169 -12.50 -2.95 -2.68
N GLU A 170 -12.18 -1.70 -3.04
CA GLU A 170 -11.11 -1.42 -4.00
C GLU A 170 -9.72 -1.29 -3.34
N TYR A 171 -9.69 -0.80 -2.09
CA TYR A 171 -8.45 -0.50 -1.37
C TYR A 171 -8.46 -1.04 0.06
N VAL A 172 -7.28 -1.26 0.61
CA VAL A 172 -7.05 -1.44 2.05
C VAL A 172 -6.49 -0.14 2.58
N SER A 173 -7.25 0.56 3.43
CA SER A 173 -6.79 1.81 4.03
C SER A 173 -5.89 1.49 5.23
N VAL A 174 -4.76 2.19 5.36
CA VAL A 174 -3.92 2.06 6.56
C VAL A 174 -4.66 2.54 7.82
N TRP A 175 -5.63 3.45 7.67
CA TRP A 175 -6.46 3.93 8.78
C TRP A 175 -7.32 2.84 9.42
N ASP A 176 -7.72 1.82 8.66
CA ASP A 176 -8.50 0.67 9.18
C ASP A 176 -7.71 -0.10 10.25
N TYR A 177 -6.39 0.10 10.28
CA TYR A 177 -5.45 -0.54 11.21
C TYR A 177 -4.82 0.46 12.19
N ALA A 178 -5.31 1.71 12.26
CA ALA A 178 -4.74 2.73 13.15
C ALA A 178 -4.84 2.36 14.64
N SER A 179 -5.80 1.50 15.02
CA SER A 179 -5.91 0.95 16.38
C SER A 179 -4.68 0.14 16.81
N LEU A 180 -3.89 -0.38 15.86
CA LEU A 180 -2.65 -1.11 16.14
C LEU A 180 -1.46 -0.19 16.48
N ILE A 181 -1.61 1.13 16.31
CA ILE A 181 -0.58 2.12 16.62
C ILE A 181 -0.58 2.38 18.13
N THR A 182 0.45 1.87 18.81
CA THR A 182 0.62 2.02 20.27
C THR A 182 1.38 3.28 20.67
N GLU A 183 2.29 3.78 19.81
CA GLU A 183 3.10 4.96 20.10
C GLU A 183 2.61 6.18 19.32
N ARG A 184 1.95 7.10 20.04
CA ARG A 184 1.34 8.34 19.54
C ARG A 184 1.82 9.52 20.39
N PRO A 185 3.03 10.07 20.14
CA PRO A 185 3.59 11.16 20.94
C PRO A 185 2.67 12.37 21.07
N ASP A 186 2.02 12.77 19.97
CA ASP A 186 0.89 13.70 19.97
C ASP A 186 -0.36 12.99 19.42
N ALA A 187 -1.35 12.77 20.28
CA ALA A 187 -2.60 12.11 19.90
C ALA A 187 -3.45 12.89 18.88
N ASN A 188 -3.21 14.19 18.70
CA ASN A 188 -3.93 15.03 17.75
C ASN A 188 -3.18 15.27 16.44
N ASP A 189 -1.89 14.89 16.39
CA ASP A 189 -1.07 14.98 15.19
C ASP A 189 -0.63 13.59 14.72
N PRO A 190 -1.35 13.00 13.76
CA PRO A 190 -1.03 11.69 13.21
C PRO A 190 0.36 11.62 12.56
N SER A 191 0.98 12.76 12.21
CA SER A 191 2.31 12.76 11.62
C SER A 191 3.41 12.36 12.62
N THR A 192 3.11 12.44 13.93
CA THR A 192 4.02 12.02 15.00
C THR A 192 3.92 10.54 15.34
N TRP A 193 2.87 9.86 14.86
CA TRP A 193 2.56 8.48 15.23
C TRP A 193 3.49 7.46 14.59
N THR A 194 3.65 6.31 15.23
CA THR A 194 4.46 5.21 14.68
C THR A 194 3.59 4.30 13.83
N TRP A 195 3.56 4.56 12.52
CA TRP A 195 2.64 3.92 11.57
C TRP A 195 2.99 2.49 11.17
N THR A 196 4.21 2.05 11.48
CA THR A 196 4.72 0.71 11.15
C THR A 196 3.72 -0.44 11.35
N PRO A 197 3.12 -0.67 12.55
CA PRO A 197 2.21 -1.79 12.76
C PRO A 197 0.95 -1.71 11.89
N ALA A 198 0.39 -0.52 11.70
CA ALA A 198 -0.78 -0.32 10.86
C ALA A 198 -0.47 -0.59 9.37
N ILE A 199 0.65 -0.08 8.87
CA ILE A 199 1.08 -0.31 7.48
C ILE A 199 1.36 -1.80 7.26
N ALA A 200 2.03 -2.47 8.19
CA ALA A 200 2.33 -3.90 8.09
C ALA A 200 1.05 -4.75 8.05
N ALA A 201 0.06 -4.45 8.90
CA ALA A 201 -1.23 -5.13 8.91
C ALA A 201 -2.03 -4.88 7.62
N ALA A 202 -2.05 -3.64 7.12
CA ALA A 202 -2.68 -3.29 5.86
C ALA A 202 -2.06 -4.04 4.67
N LEU A 203 -0.72 -4.13 4.61
CA LEU A 203 0.00 -4.88 3.57
C LEU A 203 -0.27 -6.38 3.64
N SER A 204 -0.34 -6.97 4.84
CA SER A 204 -0.68 -8.38 5.04
C SER A 204 -2.10 -8.70 4.56
N SER A 205 -3.06 -7.83 4.90
CA SER A 205 -4.45 -7.92 4.44
C SER A 205 -4.54 -7.78 2.92
N ALA A 206 -3.88 -6.78 2.34
CA ALA A 206 -3.84 -6.56 0.91
C ALA A 206 -3.21 -7.72 0.13
N ALA A 207 -2.18 -8.39 0.70
CA ALA A 207 -1.61 -9.60 0.11
C ALA A 207 -2.63 -10.74 0.03
N THR A 208 -3.42 -10.94 1.09
CA THR A 208 -4.49 -11.96 1.13
C THR A 208 -5.62 -11.63 0.16
N LEU A 209 -6.03 -10.37 0.12
CA LEU A 209 -7.17 -9.89 -0.66
C LEU A 209 -6.82 -9.52 -2.11
N ARG A 210 -5.52 -9.51 -2.47
CA ARG A 210 -4.98 -8.99 -3.73
C ARG A 210 -5.42 -7.55 -4.04
N ARG A 211 -5.40 -6.70 -3.01
CA ARG A 211 -5.83 -5.30 -3.09
C ARG A 211 -4.65 -4.33 -3.06
N THR A 212 -4.94 -3.06 -3.34
CA THR A 212 -3.97 -1.97 -3.20
C THR A 212 -4.06 -1.38 -1.80
N VAL A 213 -2.93 -1.20 -1.12
CA VAL A 213 -2.85 -0.43 0.12
C VAL A 213 -2.77 1.05 -0.21
N ARG A 214 -3.62 1.87 0.44
CA ARG A 214 -3.60 3.32 0.30
C ARG A 214 -3.03 3.99 1.54
N LEU A 215 -1.95 4.76 1.36
CA LEU A 215 -1.43 5.63 2.41
C LEU A 215 -2.24 6.93 2.47
N PRO A 216 -2.46 7.47 3.68
CA PRO A 216 -3.20 8.70 3.85
C PRO A 216 -2.38 9.96 3.49
N GLU A 217 -3.11 11.05 3.27
CA GLU A 217 -2.57 12.40 3.08
C GLU A 217 -2.39 13.07 4.45
N ILE A 218 -1.36 12.66 5.20
CA ILE A 218 -1.02 13.24 6.51
C ILE A 218 0.39 13.83 6.56
N GLY A 219 1.04 13.97 5.41
CA GLY A 219 2.43 14.39 5.32
C GLY A 219 3.38 13.25 5.69
N ILE A 220 3.80 13.18 6.95
CA ILE A 220 4.86 12.27 7.40
C ILE A 220 4.26 11.09 8.17
N MET A 221 4.66 9.87 7.81
CA MET A 221 4.35 8.64 8.52
C MET A 221 5.63 8.09 9.13
N MET A 222 5.81 8.28 10.44
CA MET A 222 7.00 7.83 11.14
C MET A 222 7.03 6.30 11.27
N LEU A 223 8.21 5.72 11.04
CA LEU A 223 8.45 4.29 11.00
C LEU A 223 9.50 3.88 12.02
N SER A 224 9.22 2.83 12.79
CA SER A 224 10.18 2.20 13.71
C SER A 224 11.02 1.10 13.06
N GLN A 225 10.69 0.69 11.83
CA GLN A 225 11.41 -0.29 11.00
C GLN A 225 11.00 -0.10 9.53
N ARG A 226 11.72 -0.76 8.62
CA ARG A 226 11.39 -0.75 7.19
C ARG A 226 9.97 -1.21 6.88
N VAL A 227 9.43 -0.71 5.78
CA VAL A 227 8.20 -1.21 5.14
C VAL A 227 8.58 -2.16 4.00
N THR A 228 8.11 -3.40 4.07
CA THR A 228 8.29 -4.40 2.99
C THR A 228 6.96 -4.63 2.28
N VAL A 229 6.87 -4.23 1.01
CA VAL A 229 5.66 -4.46 0.19
C VAL A 229 5.71 -5.89 -0.37
N PRO A 230 4.76 -6.77 -0.03
CA PRO A 230 4.80 -8.18 -0.45
C PRO A 230 4.70 -8.37 -1.97
N PRO A 231 5.08 -9.55 -2.48
CA PRO A 231 5.00 -9.83 -3.92
C PRO A 231 3.61 -9.59 -4.51
N GLY A 232 3.56 -8.88 -5.63
CA GLY A 232 2.31 -8.54 -6.33
C GLY A 232 1.39 -7.53 -5.63
N VAL A 233 1.74 -7.06 -4.43
CA VAL A 233 0.97 -6.03 -3.71
C VAL A 233 1.33 -4.65 -4.22
N ARG A 234 0.34 -3.76 -4.24
CA ARG A 234 0.52 -2.34 -4.61
C ARG A 234 0.40 -1.46 -3.37
N LEU A 235 1.35 -0.56 -3.20
CA LEU A 235 1.35 0.51 -2.22
C LEU A 235 1.17 1.85 -2.95
N HIS A 236 0.11 2.58 -2.63
CA HIS A 236 -0.24 3.82 -3.29
C HIS A 236 -0.33 4.94 -2.25
N GLY A 237 0.51 5.96 -2.37
CA GLY A 237 0.37 7.18 -1.58
C GLY A 237 -0.60 8.17 -2.20
N SER A 238 -0.80 9.31 -1.53
CA SER A 238 -1.68 10.39 -2.00
C SER A 238 -0.95 11.43 -2.87
N GLY A 239 0.31 11.16 -3.22
CA GLY A 239 1.20 12.05 -3.96
C GLY A 239 2.60 12.02 -3.37
N MET A 240 3.64 12.14 -4.21
CA MET A 240 5.04 12.10 -3.75
C MET A 240 5.40 13.21 -2.76
N TRP A 241 4.58 14.24 -2.62
CA TRP A 241 4.76 15.33 -1.64
C TRP A 241 3.78 15.25 -0.47
N ALA A 242 2.83 14.31 -0.53
CA ALA A 242 1.65 14.26 0.34
C ALA A 242 1.69 13.06 1.31
N SER A 243 2.30 11.95 0.88
CA SER A 243 2.52 10.76 1.71
C SER A 243 4.02 10.44 1.78
N THR A 244 4.65 10.71 2.91
CA THR A 244 6.08 10.48 3.16
C THR A 244 6.24 9.39 4.20
N LEU A 245 6.92 8.30 3.84
CA LEU A 245 7.39 7.29 4.78
C LEU A 245 8.75 7.73 5.33
N LYS A 246 8.90 7.83 6.65
CA LYS A 246 10.13 8.33 7.28
C LYS A 246 10.58 7.45 8.43
N LEU A 247 11.83 7.02 8.43
CA LEU A 247 12.40 6.30 9.59
C LEU A 247 12.57 7.25 10.78
N LYS A 248 12.30 6.73 11.98
CA LYS A 248 12.61 7.44 13.22
C LYS A 248 14.12 7.69 13.37
N PRO A 249 14.52 8.77 14.05
CA PRO A 249 15.92 8.96 14.45
C PRO A 249 16.46 7.73 15.17
N GLY A 250 17.65 7.28 14.78
CA GLY A 250 18.33 6.12 15.37
C GLY A 250 17.96 4.77 14.75
N VAL A 251 17.04 4.73 13.78
CA VAL A 251 16.73 3.50 13.03
C VAL A 251 17.65 3.41 11.80
N ASN A 252 18.63 2.52 11.85
CA ASN A 252 19.48 2.18 10.69
C ASN A 252 18.84 1.02 9.88
N ASP A 253 17.94 1.37 8.97
CA ASP A 253 17.36 0.44 8.00
C ASP A 253 17.05 1.16 6.67
N ARG A 254 16.50 0.42 5.70
CA ARG A 254 15.85 0.98 4.51
C ARG A 254 14.46 1.48 4.88
N VAL A 255 13.95 2.49 4.19
CA VAL A 255 12.56 2.94 4.41
C VAL A 255 11.60 1.96 3.76
N LEU A 256 11.88 1.60 2.50
CA LEU A 256 10.98 0.83 1.64
C LEU A 256 11.71 -0.31 0.93
N VAL A 257 11.13 -1.50 0.94
CA VAL A 257 11.58 -2.65 0.16
C VAL A 257 10.41 -3.16 -0.69
N LEU A 258 10.57 -3.12 -2.01
CA LEU A 258 9.62 -3.69 -2.96
C LEU A 258 10.04 -5.11 -3.29
N MET A 259 9.25 -6.08 -2.84
CA MET A 259 9.47 -7.48 -3.18
C MET A 259 9.16 -7.75 -4.67
N GLU A 260 9.38 -8.97 -5.12
CA GLU A 260 9.18 -9.32 -6.53
C GLU A 260 7.76 -8.98 -7.03
N GLY A 261 7.66 -8.20 -8.11
CA GLY A 261 6.37 -7.80 -8.67
C GLY A 261 5.58 -6.78 -7.83
N ALA A 262 6.11 -6.31 -6.71
CA ALA A 262 5.48 -5.27 -5.90
C ALA A 262 5.49 -3.91 -6.61
N VAL A 263 4.52 -3.06 -6.30
CA VAL A 263 4.39 -1.73 -6.89
C VAL A 263 4.34 -0.67 -5.79
N ALA A 264 5.10 0.41 -5.93
CA ALA A 264 4.93 1.63 -5.16
C ALA A 264 4.62 2.82 -6.08
N THR A 265 3.62 3.61 -5.72
CA THR A 265 3.23 4.80 -6.47
C THR A 265 2.93 5.98 -5.57
N ASP A 266 3.22 7.19 -6.06
CA ASP A 266 2.73 8.45 -5.48
C ASP A 266 3.11 8.66 -4.00
N LEU A 267 4.37 8.44 -3.64
CA LEU A 267 4.85 8.59 -2.26
C LEU A 267 6.31 9.07 -2.20
N SER A 268 6.72 9.59 -1.04
CA SER A 268 8.12 9.86 -0.71
C SER A 268 8.64 8.85 0.31
N VAL A 269 9.93 8.54 0.22
CA VAL A 269 10.69 7.82 1.24
C VAL A 269 11.83 8.73 1.73
N ASP A 270 11.84 9.02 3.04
CA ASP A 270 12.84 9.85 3.69
C ASP A 270 13.68 9.01 4.66
N ALA A 271 14.95 8.81 4.29
CA ALA A 271 15.89 8.00 5.03
C ALA A 271 16.76 8.81 6.00
N SER A 272 16.40 10.05 6.35
CA SER A 272 17.15 10.90 7.30
C SER A 272 17.36 10.29 8.70
N GLY A 273 16.63 9.23 9.06
CA GLY A 273 16.89 8.44 10.27
C GLY A 273 18.11 7.50 10.19
N ASN A 274 18.59 7.21 8.97
CA ASN A 274 19.70 6.31 8.70
C ASN A 274 21.06 7.02 8.82
N GLN A 275 21.60 7.03 10.05
CA GLN A 275 22.84 7.74 10.38
C GLN A 275 24.10 7.02 9.91
N ASP A 276 24.04 5.72 9.66
CA ASP A 276 25.23 4.92 9.34
C ASP A 276 25.61 5.00 7.86
N GLY A 277 24.76 5.62 7.03
CA GLY A 277 25.11 5.96 5.65
C GLY A 277 25.44 4.74 4.80
N THR A 278 24.80 3.58 5.03
CA THR A 278 25.08 2.36 4.24
C THR A 278 23.90 1.87 3.42
N LEU A 279 22.67 2.27 3.77
CA LEU A 279 21.46 1.72 3.14
C LEU A 279 20.75 2.76 2.28
N SER A 280 20.20 2.27 1.17
CA SER A 280 19.38 3.08 0.28
C SER A 280 18.02 3.40 0.89
N ALA A 281 17.40 4.53 0.52
CA ALA A 281 16.08 4.87 1.01
C ALA A 281 15.03 3.85 0.54
N ALA A 282 15.09 3.43 -0.72
CA ALA A 282 14.32 2.32 -1.26
C ALA A 282 15.19 1.23 -1.89
N THR A 283 14.73 -0.02 -1.80
CA THR A 283 15.28 -1.16 -2.55
C THR A 283 14.21 -1.86 -3.35
N MET A 284 14.54 -2.21 -4.58
CA MET A 284 13.65 -2.86 -5.54
C MET A 284 14.20 -4.24 -5.92
N LEU A 285 13.34 -5.25 -5.89
CA LEU A 285 13.63 -6.59 -6.41
C LEU A 285 13.01 -6.79 -7.81
N THR A 286 13.35 -7.89 -8.45
CA THR A 286 12.92 -8.27 -9.80
C THR A 286 11.43 -8.03 -10.07
N ARG A 287 11.11 -7.52 -11.26
CA ARG A 287 9.74 -7.21 -11.74
C ARG A 287 8.98 -6.19 -10.89
N SER A 288 9.60 -5.52 -9.92
CA SER A 288 8.94 -4.46 -9.15
C SER A 288 8.81 -3.15 -9.95
N THR A 289 7.85 -2.31 -9.55
CA THR A 289 7.59 -1.02 -10.18
C THR A 289 7.57 0.10 -9.15
N ALA A 290 8.26 1.20 -9.45
CA ALA A 290 8.16 2.45 -8.71
C ALA A 290 7.75 3.56 -9.70
N GLU A 291 6.64 4.25 -9.44
CA GLU A 291 6.16 5.33 -10.30
C GLU A 291 5.80 6.57 -9.47
N ARG A 292 6.32 7.74 -9.82
CA ARG A 292 6.13 8.96 -9.02
C ARG A 292 6.55 8.76 -7.56
N VAL A 293 7.73 8.19 -7.37
CA VAL A 293 8.33 7.97 -6.06
C VAL A 293 9.49 8.94 -5.87
N ARG A 294 9.49 9.63 -4.74
CA ARG A 294 10.59 10.49 -4.30
C ARG A 294 11.45 9.76 -3.26
N ALA A 295 12.76 9.74 -3.43
CA ALA A 295 13.70 9.12 -2.48
C ALA A 295 14.73 10.14 -2.01
N ILE A 296 14.79 10.39 -0.70
CA ILE A 296 15.65 11.44 -0.12
C ILE A 296 16.44 10.98 1.09
N ASN A 297 17.55 11.69 1.34
CA ASN A 297 18.39 11.57 2.54
C ASN A 297 18.90 10.15 2.80
N GLY A 298 18.92 9.27 1.79
CA GLY A 298 19.47 7.93 1.91
C GLY A 298 20.97 7.92 1.65
N TYR A 299 21.64 6.79 1.90
CA TYR A 299 22.98 6.60 1.33
C TYR A 299 22.90 6.59 -0.19
N SER A 300 21.92 5.87 -0.73
CA SER A 300 21.48 6.04 -2.11
C SER A 300 19.96 6.23 -2.13
N GLY A 301 19.41 6.89 -3.15
CA GLY A 301 17.96 7.07 -3.23
C GLY A 301 17.24 5.74 -3.45
N ILE A 302 17.40 5.16 -4.64
CA ILE A 302 16.81 3.85 -4.99
C ILE A 302 17.90 2.87 -5.45
N ALA A 303 17.93 1.67 -4.85
CA ALA A 303 18.83 0.60 -5.24
C ALA A 303 18.11 -0.60 -5.86
N LEU A 304 18.68 -1.09 -6.97
CA LEU A 304 18.32 -2.31 -7.67
C LEU A 304 19.50 -3.26 -7.54
N SER A 305 19.40 -4.25 -6.64
CA SER A 305 20.47 -5.22 -6.37
C SER A 305 20.07 -6.59 -6.88
N GLU A 306 20.80 -7.10 -7.88
CA GLU A 306 20.45 -8.32 -8.61
C GLU A 306 18.98 -8.31 -9.09
N ALA A 307 18.51 -7.12 -9.47
CA ALA A 307 17.12 -6.90 -9.84
C ALA A 307 16.99 -6.84 -11.36
N HIS A 308 15.98 -7.54 -11.87
CA HIS A 308 15.73 -7.65 -13.29
C HIS A 308 14.33 -7.20 -13.68
N HIS A 309 14.17 -6.64 -14.88
CA HIS A 309 12.86 -6.26 -15.41
C HIS A 309 12.05 -5.30 -14.52
N CYS A 310 12.72 -4.49 -13.71
CA CYS A 310 12.07 -3.45 -12.92
C CYS A 310 11.69 -2.25 -13.79
N THR A 311 10.64 -1.53 -13.39
CA THR A 311 10.22 -0.27 -14.01
C THR A 311 10.27 0.86 -12.99
N LEU A 312 11.01 1.91 -13.32
CA LEU A 312 11.07 3.15 -12.58
C LEU A 312 10.55 4.26 -13.49
N ARG A 313 9.56 5.02 -13.03
CA ARG A 313 8.95 6.08 -13.82
C ARG A 313 8.73 7.35 -13.00
N ASP A 314 9.08 8.50 -13.55
CA ASP A 314 8.85 9.80 -12.93
C ASP A 314 9.44 9.86 -11.50
N ILE A 315 10.70 9.43 -11.38
CA ILE A 315 11.40 9.28 -10.09
C ILE A 315 12.12 10.57 -9.73
N VAL A 316 12.03 10.96 -8.45
CA VAL A 316 12.81 12.07 -7.89
C VAL A 316 13.80 11.49 -6.87
N SER A 317 15.08 11.79 -7.00
CA SER A 317 16.13 11.33 -6.09
C SER A 317 17.02 12.47 -5.64
N ASP A 318 16.76 12.98 -4.44
CA ASP A 318 17.35 14.23 -3.94
C ASP A 318 18.21 14.01 -2.70
N ASP A 319 19.30 14.77 -2.60
CA ASP A 319 20.08 14.93 -1.37
C ASP A 319 20.53 13.61 -0.72
N ASN A 320 20.84 12.59 -1.54
CA ASN A 320 21.38 11.34 -1.04
C ASN A 320 22.90 11.45 -0.85
N GLN A 321 23.44 10.79 0.16
CA GLN A 321 24.85 10.90 0.55
C GLN A 321 25.81 10.38 -0.53
N SER A 322 25.37 9.42 -1.35
CA SER A 322 26.14 8.82 -2.43
C SER A 322 25.38 8.90 -3.75
N ARG A 323 24.52 7.93 -4.08
CA ARG A 323 23.98 7.82 -5.45
C ARG A 323 22.49 8.12 -5.50
N GLY A 324 22.03 8.78 -6.55
CA GLY A 324 20.59 8.99 -6.76
C GLY A 324 19.86 7.67 -7.01
N VAL A 325 20.22 6.97 -8.10
CA VAL A 325 19.75 5.62 -8.42
C VAL A 325 20.94 4.71 -8.69
N ILE A 326 20.90 3.48 -8.18
CA ILE A 326 21.97 2.48 -8.39
C ILE A 326 21.39 1.16 -8.90
N LEU A 327 22.02 0.60 -9.93
CA LEU A 327 21.75 -0.72 -10.49
C LEU A 327 22.98 -1.59 -10.28
N ASP A 328 23.03 -2.33 -9.17
CA ASP A 328 24.26 -2.99 -8.71
C ASP A 328 23.98 -4.10 -7.67
N PRO A 329 24.60 -5.30 -7.74
CA PRO A 329 25.35 -5.86 -8.87
C PRO A 329 24.43 -6.61 -9.86
N PHE A 330 24.93 -6.87 -11.07
CA PHE A 330 24.31 -7.74 -12.09
C PHE A 330 22.85 -7.42 -12.48
N SER A 331 22.33 -6.26 -12.13
CA SER A 331 20.96 -5.84 -12.46
C SER A 331 20.79 -5.65 -13.97
N SER A 332 19.75 -6.23 -14.56
CA SER A 332 19.58 -6.22 -16.02
C SER A 332 18.15 -6.07 -16.52
N PHE A 333 18.01 -5.59 -17.76
CA PHE A 333 16.71 -5.39 -18.41
C PHE A 333 15.76 -4.44 -17.66
N ASN A 334 16.28 -3.56 -16.81
CA ASN A 334 15.49 -2.56 -16.10
C ASN A 334 15.21 -1.35 -16.99
N ARG A 335 14.07 -0.70 -16.76
CA ARG A 335 13.65 0.50 -17.49
C ARG A 335 13.44 1.65 -16.51
N ILE A 336 14.09 2.77 -16.78
CA ILE A 336 14.01 3.99 -15.99
C ILE A 336 13.59 5.10 -16.94
N ALA A 337 12.49 5.78 -16.64
CA ALA A 337 12.01 6.90 -17.42
C ALA A 337 11.63 8.10 -16.55
N GLY A 338 11.99 9.31 -16.96
CA GLY A 338 11.70 10.53 -16.20
C GLY A 338 12.43 10.57 -14.85
N LEU A 339 13.75 10.37 -14.83
CA LEU A 339 14.55 10.48 -13.61
C LEU A 339 14.98 11.93 -13.37
N SER A 340 14.61 12.52 -12.23
CA SER A 340 15.18 13.75 -11.70
C SER A 340 16.12 13.40 -10.54
N ALA A 341 17.41 13.69 -10.64
CA ALA A 341 18.38 13.41 -9.57
C ALA A 341 19.20 14.65 -9.22
N THR A 342 19.03 15.19 -8.01
CA THR A 342 19.64 16.47 -7.59
C THR A 342 20.37 16.34 -6.27
N GLY A 343 21.53 17.00 -6.12
CA GLY A 343 22.19 17.13 -4.82
C GLY A 343 22.82 15.83 -4.28
N ASN A 344 23.05 14.83 -5.13
CA ASN A 344 23.57 13.54 -4.71
C ASN A 344 25.10 13.58 -4.52
N GLY A 345 25.58 13.05 -3.40
CA GLY A 345 26.97 13.18 -2.95
C GLY A 345 28.02 12.38 -3.74
N ASN A 346 27.60 11.60 -4.74
CA ASN A 346 28.44 10.88 -5.69
C ASN A 346 27.81 11.00 -7.08
N ALA A 347 27.15 9.96 -7.59
CA ALA A 347 26.56 9.96 -8.95
C ALA A 347 25.04 10.19 -8.95
N GLY A 348 24.52 10.78 -10.02
CA GLY A 348 23.07 10.84 -10.22
C GLY A 348 22.50 9.44 -10.47
N ILE A 349 23.12 8.70 -11.38
CA ILE A 349 22.84 7.30 -11.63
C ILE A 349 24.13 6.47 -11.81
N LEU A 350 24.15 5.28 -11.21
CA LEU A 350 25.22 4.31 -11.34
C LEU A 350 24.70 2.98 -11.91
N PHE A 351 25.35 2.51 -12.97
CA PHE A 351 25.30 1.13 -13.43
C PHE A 351 26.52 0.40 -12.88
N GLY A 352 26.31 -0.56 -11.99
CA GLY A 352 27.34 -1.19 -11.16
C GLY A 352 27.67 -2.63 -11.55
N HIS A 353 28.90 -3.06 -11.26
CA HIS A 353 29.37 -4.46 -11.23
C HIS A 353 28.58 -5.45 -12.09
N GLY A 354 28.76 -5.39 -13.41
CA GLY A 354 28.14 -6.33 -14.36
C GLY A 354 26.68 -6.05 -14.74
N ALA A 355 26.09 -4.93 -14.31
CA ALA A 355 24.77 -4.48 -14.76
C ALA A 355 24.73 -4.39 -16.30
N SER A 356 23.65 -4.88 -16.90
CA SER A 356 23.57 -4.98 -18.36
C SER A 356 22.18 -4.81 -18.95
N ASP A 357 22.12 -4.39 -20.21
CA ASP A 357 20.87 -4.30 -20.99
C ASP A 357 19.78 -3.43 -20.33
N ASN A 358 20.18 -2.44 -19.52
CA ASN A 358 19.26 -1.49 -18.90
C ASN A 358 19.01 -0.27 -19.80
N LEU A 359 17.86 0.37 -19.63
CA LEU A 359 17.47 1.59 -20.35
C LEU A 359 17.14 2.72 -19.37
N LEU A 360 17.80 3.87 -19.56
CA LEU A 360 17.46 5.16 -18.98
C LEU A 360 17.00 6.11 -20.10
N ASP A 361 15.77 6.63 -20.00
CA ASP A 361 15.14 7.45 -21.04
C ASP A 361 14.44 8.67 -20.43
N GLY A 362 14.88 9.89 -20.75
CA GLY A 362 14.34 11.07 -20.09
C GLY A 362 14.91 11.22 -18.69
N PHE A 363 15.95 12.03 -18.54
CA PHE A 363 16.57 12.29 -17.25
C PHE A 363 17.04 13.73 -17.11
N ASP A 364 17.04 14.23 -15.88
CA ASP A 364 17.60 15.52 -15.49
C ASP A 364 18.45 15.28 -14.24
N ILE A 365 19.77 15.35 -14.41
CA ILE A 365 20.73 15.09 -13.34
C ILE A 365 21.50 16.37 -13.07
N GLN A 366 21.41 16.85 -11.84
CA GLN A 366 21.96 18.15 -11.45
C GLN A 366 22.72 18.06 -10.14
N SER A 367 23.72 18.93 -9.96
CA SER A 367 24.37 19.12 -8.67
C SER A 367 24.83 17.81 -8.04
N THR A 368 25.60 17.02 -8.77
CA THR A 368 26.26 15.82 -8.23
C THR A 368 27.73 16.11 -7.90
N ASN A 369 28.26 15.46 -6.86
CA ASN A 369 29.68 15.60 -6.47
C ASN A 369 30.62 14.74 -7.34
N ASN A 370 30.09 13.79 -8.09
CA ASN A 370 30.79 12.91 -9.02
C ASN A 370 29.96 12.82 -10.34
N PRO A 371 30.07 11.79 -11.22
CA PRO A 371 29.50 11.95 -12.55
C PRO A 371 27.99 11.94 -12.49
N GLY A 372 27.35 12.65 -13.43
CA GLY A 372 25.90 12.50 -13.59
C GLY A 372 25.55 11.05 -13.87
N ILE A 373 26.24 10.43 -14.84
CA ILE A 373 26.09 9.02 -15.21
C ILE A 373 27.39 8.27 -15.02
N TRP A 374 27.34 7.14 -14.31
CA TRP A 374 28.50 6.30 -14.10
C TRP A 374 28.26 4.86 -14.56
N PHE A 375 29.01 4.44 -15.58
CA PHE A 375 29.16 3.04 -15.98
C PHE A 375 30.36 2.42 -15.26
N HIS A 376 30.08 1.65 -14.21
CA HIS A 376 31.10 1.02 -13.38
C HIS A 376 31.64 -0.29 -13.98
N GLN A 377 32.44 -1.01 -13.20
CA GLN A 377 33.17 -2.18 -13.62
C GLN A 377 32.29 -3.24 -14.29
N GLY A 378 32.67 -3.66 -15.51
CA GLY A 378 32.08 -4.81 -16.19
C GLY A 378 30.67 -4.62 -16.76
N VAL A 379 30.11 -3.40 -16.73
CA VAL A 379 28.75 -3.14 -17.22
C VAL A 379 28.65 -3.14 -18.74
N LYS A 380 27.56 -3.68 -19.30
CA LYS A 380 27.44 -3.87 -20.75
C LYS A 380 26.07 -3.54 -21.33
N ARG A 381 26.03 -2.96 -22.54
CA ARG A 381 24.79 -2.75 -23.32
C ARG A 381 23.72 -1.91 -22.61
N ASN A 382 24.14 -1.05 -21.68
CA ASN A 382 23.22 -0.11 -21.04
C ASN A 382 23.04 1.12 -21.94
N ARG A 383 21.83 1.67 -22.01
CA ARG A 383 21.48 2.78 -22.89
C ARG A 383 20.89 3.93 -22.09
N CYS A 384 21.46 5.12 -22.25
CA CYS A 384 20.97 6.37 -21.68
C CYS A 384 20.64 7.34 -22.82
N ARG A 385 19.45 7.95 -22.81
CA ARG A 385 19.06 8.92 -23.84
C ARG A 385 18.09 9.99 -23.36
N ASN A 386 17.95 11.04 -24.17
CA ASN A 386 16.99 12.13 -23.99
C ASN A 386 17.12 12.83 -22.63
N GLY A 387 18.33 13.20 -22.23
CA GLY A 387 18.56 13.74 -20.89
C GLY A 387 19.39 15.00 -20.82
N ILE A 388 19.47 15.55 -19.62
CA ILE A 388 20.27 16.71 -19.27
C ILE A 388 21.14 16.32 -18.09
N ILE A 389 22.44 16.63 -18.19
CA ILE A 389 23.39 16.56 -17.07
C ILE A 389 23.93 17.97 -16.88
N SER A 390 23.73 18.54 -15.70
CA SER A 390 24.14 19.93 -15.46
C SER A 390 24.79 20.16 -14.11
N SER A 391 25.67 21.17 -14.09
CA SER A 391 26.17 21.85 -12.89
C SER A 391 26.70 20.88 -11.82
N PRO A 392 27.95 20.38 -11.94
CA PRO A 392 28.52 19.62 -10.84
C PRO A 392 28.66 20.49 -9.59
N ILE A 393 28.58 19.88 -8.40
CA ILE A 393 28.79 20.62 -7.14
C ILE A 393 30.24 21.14 -7.05
N SER A 394 31.20 20.43 -7.65
CA SER A 394 32.63 20.73 -7.56
C SER A 394 33.29 20.89 -8.94
N PRO A 395 34.27 21.80 -9.08
CA PRO A 395 35.12 21.87 -10.27
C PRO A 395 35.84 20.55 -10.54
N GLY A 396 36.16 20.29 -11.80
CA GLY A 396 36.91 19.12 -12.27
C GLY A 396 36.07 17.85 -12.47
N MET A 397 34.77 17.88 -12.15
CA MET A 397 33.91 16.71 -12.25
C MET A 397 33.49 16.41 -13.70
N VAL A 398 33.50 15.11 -14.02
CA VAL A 398 33.12 14.62 -15.34
C VAL A 398 31.61 14.40 -15.39
N ALA A 399 30.93 14.67 -16.50
CA ALA A 399 29.49 14.38 -16.61
C ALA A 399 29.20 12.87 -16.75
N ILE A 400 30.01 12.17 -17.55
CA ILE A 400 29.86 10.73 -17.84
C ILE A 400 31.17 10.01 -17.56
N ASN A 401 31.13 9.01 -16.69
CA ASN A 401 32.31 8.19 -16.38
C ASN A 401 32.12 6.74 -16.82
N ILE A 402 33.14 6.18 -17.45
CA ILE A 402 33.17 4.80 -17.99
C ILE A 402 34.42 4.11 -17.44
N THR A 403 34.25 3.11 -16.58
CA THR A 403 35.37 2.44 -15.90
C THR A 403 35.69 1.05 -16.47
N ALA A 404 36.69 0.37 -15.89
CA ALA A 404 37.25 -0.88 -16.37
C ALA A 404 36.21 -1.94 -16.80
N ASN A 405 36.35 -2.48 -18.01
CA ASN A 405 35.46 -3.51 -18.58
C ASN A 405 34.02 -3.05 -18.88
N ALA A 406 33.72 -1.75 -18.81
CA ALA A 406 32.45 -1.21 -19.26
C ALA A 406 32.44 -1.13 -20.80
N GLN A 407 31.61 -1.95 -21.46
CA GLN A 407 31.62 -2.10 -22.93
C GLN A 407 30.22 -1.96 -23.53
N TYR A 408 30.13 -1.48 -24.77
CA TYR A 408 28.85 -1.43 -25.51
C TYR A 408 27.76 -0.57 -24.86
N ASN A 409 28.11 0.35 -23.97
CA ASN A 409 27.14 1.27 -23.38
C ASN A 409 26.93 2.48 -24.30
N GLU A 410 25.73 3.03 -24.27
CA GLU A 410 25.35 4.16 -25.13
C GLU A 410 24.84 5.33 -24.29
N VAL A 411 25.34 6.53 -24.58
CA VAL A 411 24.74 7.80 -24.13
C VAL A 411 24.47 8.64 -25.35
N THR A 412 23.20 8.93 -25.63
CA THR A 412 22.75 9.62 -26.85
C THR A 412 21.78 10.74 -26.51
N ASP A 413 21.59 11.71 -27.40
CA ASP A 413 20.56 12.77 -27.28
C ASP A 413 20.56 13.42 -25.88
N THR A 414 21.76 13.70 -25.36
CA THR A 414 21.96 14.21 -24.00
C THR A 414 22.71 15.53 -24.03
N ASP A 415 22.20 16.52 -23.32
CA ASP A 415 22.85 17.80 -23.10
C ASP A 415 23.73 17.76 -21.86
N VAL A 416 24.97 18.23 -22.00
CA VAL A 416 25.91 18.36 -20.88
C VAL A 416 26.23 19.83 -20.69
N ILE A 417 25.92 20.37 -19.52
CA ILE A 417 25.96 21.81 -19.24
C ILE A 417 26.85 22.09 -18.02
N GLY A 418 27.87 22.94 -18.19
CA GLY A 418 28.67 23.43 -17.06
C GLY A 418 29.66 22.44 -16.45
N HIS A 419 29.90 21.30 -17.09
CA HIS A 419 30.96 20.37 -16.69
C HIS A 419 32.29 20.70 -17.36
N ASP A 420 33.39 20.62 -16.60
CA ASP A 420 34.74 20.80 -17.15
C ASP A 420 35.08 19.70 -18.15
N ARG A 421 34.71 18.46 -17.82
CA ARG A 421 34.93 17.28 -18.66
C ARG A 421 33.60 16.62 -18.98
N VAL A 422 33.33 16.43 -20.26
CA VAL A 422 32.08 15.79 -20.70
C VAL A 422 32.11 14.28 -20.43
N VAL A 423 33.18 13.59 -20.86
CA VAL A 423 33.32 12.13 -20.72
C VAL A 423 34.72 11.80 -20.21
N GLN A 424 34.83 10.74 -19.40
CA GLN A 424 36.10 10.17 -18.96
C GLN A 424 36.05 8.66 -19.08
N PHE A 425 37.11 8.08 -19.63
CA PHE A 425 37.36 6.64 -19.65
C PHE A 425 38.47 6.32 -18.65
N ILE A 426 38.19 5.42 -17.71
CA ILE A 426 39.13 5.02 -16.66
C ILE A 426 39.39 3.52 -16.78
N GLY A 427 40.61 3.14 -17.16
CA GLY A 427 40.99 1.73 -17.35
C GLY A 427 41.17 0.93 -16.06
N ILE A 428 40.88 1.51 -14.90
CA ILE A 428 41.01 0.92 -13.56
C ILE A 428 39.72 1.10 -12.76
N ASP A 429 39.49 0.22 -11.80
CA ASP A 429 38.48 0.43 -10.75
C ASP A 429 38.96 1.54 -9.80
N VAL A 430 38.13 2.58 -9.62
CA VAL A 430 38.45 3.74 -8.77
C VAL A 430 38.00 3.56 -7.33
N ASP A 431 37.18 2.55 -7.04
CA ASP A 431 36.66 2.33 -5.68
C ASP A 431 37.68 1.61 -4.78
N GLY A 432 38.85 1.23 -5.32
CA GLY A 432 39.98 0.67 -4.56
C GLY A 432 39.75 -0.75 -4.04
N VAL A 433 38.53 -1.28 -4.13
CA VAL A 433 38.15 -2.63 -3.69
C VAL A 433 38.71 -3.70 -4.63
N HIS A 434 38.92 -3.39 -5.93
CA HIS A 434 39.50 -4.31 -6.92
C HIS A 434 40.78 -3.77 -7.57
N ALA A 435 41.78 -3.41 -6.75
CA ALA A 435 43.06 -2.79 -7.17
C ALA A 435 43.97 -3.61 -8.13
N SER A 436 43.47 -4.65 -8.80
CA SER A 436 44.29 -5.55 -9.63
C SER A 436 43.60 -6.03 -10.92
N ILE A 437 42.85 -5.18 -11.62
CA ILE A 437 42.47 -5.48 -13.01
C ILE A 437 43.31 -4.60 -13.95
N PRO A 438 44.55 -5.00 -14.30
CA PRO A 438 45.30 -4.31 -15.34
C PRO A 438 44.56 -4.46 -16.67
N ASN A 439 44.34 -3.35 -17.37
CA ASN A 439 43.77 -3.27 -18.72
C ASN A 439 42.28 -3.63 -18.82
N GLY A 440 41.43 -2.94 -18.05
CA GLY A 440 39.98 -3.04 -18.25
C GLY A 440 39.57 -2.53 -19.63
N ASP A 441 38.92 -3.38 -20.42
CA ASP A 441 38.49 -3.03 -21.79
C ASP A 441 37.28 -2.09 -21.76
N THR A 442 37.47 -0.84 -22.19
CA THR A 442 36.41 0.17 -22.29
C THR A 442 35.96 0.42 -23.73
N SER A 443 36.21 -0.53 -24.63
CA SER A 443 35.88 -0.41 -26.05
C SER A 443 34.38 -0.46 -26.35
N ASN A 444 34.03 0.01 -27.56
CA ASN A 444 32.70 -0.10 -28.16
C ASN A 444 31.58 0.66 -27.45
N ASN A 445 31.90 1.61 -26.57
CA ASN A 445 30.89 2.54 -26.04
C ASN A 445 30.56 3.63 -27.08
N LEU A 446 29.29 3.99 -27.22
CA LEU A 446 28.81 5.05 -28.11
C LEU A 446 28.38 6.28 -27.30
N ILE A 447 29.10 7.38 -27.45
CA ILE A 447 28.75 8.63 -26.77
C ILE A 447 28.46 9.72 -27.81
N ARG A 448 27.20 10.18 -27.85
CA ARG A 448 26.72 11.30 -28.66
C ARG A 448 26.00 12.29 -27.75
N VAL A 449 26.74 13.29 -27.30
CA VAL A 449 26.24 14.32 -26.39
C VAL A 449 26.50 15.70 -26.96
N ARG A 450 25.66 16.67 -26.58
CA ARG A 450 25.85 18.07 -26.90
C ARG A 450 26.40 18.78 -25.68
N ALA A 451 27.66 19.23 -25.75
CA ALA A 451 28.22 20.12 -24.74
C ALA A 451 27.63 21.53 -24.95
N VAL A 452 27.03 22.11 -23.91
CA VAL A 452 26.42 23.44 -23.94
C VAL A 452 27.14 24.35 -22.94
N GLY A 453 27.53 25.54 -23.39
CA GLY A 453 28.24 26.52 -22.56
C GLY A 453 29.75 26.24 -22.46
N ASN A 454 30.36 26.55 -21.31
CA ASN A 454 31.81 26.43 -21.09
C ASN A 454 32.31 24.97 -20.91
N SER A 455 31.54 23.98 -21.37
CA SER A 455 31.93 22.58 -21.23
C SER A 455 32.97 22.18 -22.27
N THR A 456 34.08 21.59 -21.82
CA THR A 456 35.14 21.12 -22.72
C THR A 456 35.05 19.62 -22.96
N MET A 457 35.17 19.19 -24.22
CA MET A 457 35.39 17.78 -24.57
C MET A 457 36.90 17.51 -24.53
N SER A 458 37.37 16.84 -23.48
CA SER A 458 38.77 16.42 -23.29
C SER A 458 38.96 14.95 -23.60
#